data_AF-A0AAU3PC57-F1
#
_entry.id   AF-A0AAU3PC57-F1
#
_cell.length_a   1.000
_cell.length_b   1.000
_cell.length_c   1.000
_cell.angle_alpha   90.00
_cell.angle_beta   90.00
_cell.angle_gamma   90.00
#
_symmetry.space_group_name_H-M   'P 1'
#
loop_
_entity.id
_entity.type
_entity.pdbx_description
1 polymer ?
#
loop_
_entity_poly.entity_id
_entity_poly.type
_entity_poly.pdbx_seq_one_letter_code
_entity_poly.pdbx_strand_id
1 'polypeptide(L)'
;MSAKALEPLLPPGKKISAQPTSAVGTKRCRLLVDGNVVFSGSVEKRAPGTPAGDVAASALGVEPTDAHTGDGRFVYSKTGAVGRVECGGSARADSSLWVTVRSTHPATAADTLKVVKEYADSVGKGGDCGKR
;
A
#
# COMPACT_ATOMS: atom_id res chain seq x y z
N MET A 1 0.07 4.07 10.30
CA MET A 1 1.43 3.97 9.72
C MET A 1 2.28 5.07 10.33
N SER A 2 3.51 4.76 10.71
CA SER A 2 4.39 5.73 11.35
C SER A 2 5.13 6.59 10.32
N ALA A 3 5.51 7.82 10.69
CA ALA A 3 6.36 8.66 9.84
C ALA A 3 7.73 8.02 9.61
N LYS A 4 8.29 7.37 10.64
CA LYS A 4 9.60 6.69 10.61
C LYS A 4 9.67 5.55 9.59
N ALA A 5 8.56 4.87 9.33
CA ALA A 5 8.53 3.83 8.30
C ALA A 5 8.66 4.41 6.88
N LEU A 6 8.17 5.62 6.65
CA LEU A 6 8.20 6.27 5.34
C LEU A 6 9.55 6.93 5.03
N GLU A 7 10.35 7.28 6.04
CA GLU A 7 11.64 7.99 5.87
C GLU A 7 12.53 7.40 4.75
N PRO A 8 12.73 6.06 4.64
CA PRO A 8 13.59 5.50 3.60
C PRO A 8 13.01 5.63 2.18
N LEU A 9 11.70 5.85 2.05
CA LEU A 9 11.00 5.95 0.77
C LEU A 9 10.82 7.41 0.32
N LEU A 10 11.19 8.38 1.15
CA LEU A 10 11.07 9.79 0.83
C LEU A 10 12.46 10.35 0.47
N PRO A 11 12.57 11.13 -0.62
CA PRO A 11 13.80 11.86 -0.88
C PRO A 11 14.01 12.94 0.20
N PRO A 12 15.24 13.45 0.36
CA PRO A 12 15.50 14.59 1.22
C PRO A 12 14.68 15.81 0.76
N GLY A 13 14.27 16.64 1.71
CA GLY A 13 13.57 17.89 1.43
C GLY A 13 13.21 18.65 2.69
N LYS A 14 12.61 19.83 2.52
CA LYS A 14 12.34 20.77 3.62
C LYS A 14 10.91 20.69 4.13
N LYS A 15 9.95 20.42 3.24
CA LYS A 15 8.52 20.42 3.56
C LYS A 15 7.87 19.14 3.06
N ILE A 16 7.10 18.51 3.94
CA ILE A 16 6.25 17.37 3.61
C ILE A 16 4.80 17.81 3.70
N SER A 17 3.98 17.46 2.70
CA SER A 17 2.54 17.63 2.75
C SER A 17 1.82 16.38 2.23
N ALA A 18 0.56 16.21 2.65
CA ALA A 18 -0.29 15.10 2.23
C ALA A 18 -1.48 15.61 1.43
N GLN A 19 -1.78 14.93 0.32
CA GLN A 19 -2.93 15.20 -0.54
C GLN A 19 -3.81 13.94 -0.60
N PRO A 20 -4.82 13.82 0.28
CA PRO A 20 -5.79 12.75 0.21
C PRO A 20 -6.75 12.99 -0.98
N THR A 21 -7.10 11.91 -1.66
CA THR A 21 -8.06 11.87 -2.76
C THR A 21 -8.90 10.60 -2.62
N SER A 22 -10.15 10.66 -3.03
CA SER A 22 -11.04 9.49 -3.05
C SER A 22 -11.77 9.42 -4.38
N ALA A 23 -11.91 8.21 -4.89
CA ALA A 23 -12.79 7.85 -5.98
C ALA A 23 -13.65 6.66 -5.53
N VAL A 24 -14.69 6.33 -6.29
CA VAL A 24 -15.55 5.17 -5.98
C VAL A 24 -14.68 3.92 -5.87
N GLY A 25 -14.63 3.31 -4.68
CA GLY A 25 -13.89 2.08 -4.42
C GLY A 25 -12.39 2.22 -4.13
N THR A 26 -11.82 3.44 -4.21
CA THR A 26 -10.38 3.67 -3.95
C THR A 26 -10.15 4.93 -3.12
N LYS A 27 -9.45 4.78 -1.99
CA LYS A 27 -8.88 5.90 -1.24
C LYS A 27 -7.41 6.00 -1.58
N ARG A 28 -6.91 7.20 -1.88
CA ARG A 28 -5.49 7.41 -2.22
C ARG A 28 -4.94 8.61 -1.47
N CYS A 29 -3.74 8.48 -0.93
CA CYS A 29 -2.99 9.57 -0.33
C CYS A 29 -1.67 9.73 -1.06
N ARG A 30 -1.41 10.94 -1.56
CA ARG A 30 -0.12 11.31 -2.13
C ARG A 30 0.66 12.13 -1.12
N LEU A 31 1.94 11.81 -0.94
CA LEU A 31 2.86 12.64 -0.17
C LEU A 31 3.72 13.45 -1.14
N LEU A 32 3.90 14.72 -0.78
CA LEU A 32 4.70 15.65 -1.53
C LEU A 32 5.89 16.07 -0.70
N VAL A 33 7.08 16.06 -1.30
CA VAL A 33 8.29 16.66 -0.75
C VAL A 33 8.63 17.87 -1.59
N ASP A 34 8.67 19.05 -0.95
CA ASP A 34 8.92 20.33 -1.60
C ASP A 34 8.02 20.58 -2.84
N GLY A 35 6.77 20.12 -2.76
CA GLY A 35 5.76 20.30 -3.81
C GLY A 35 5.73 19.21 -4.90
N ASN A 36 6.65 18.24 -4.86
CA ASN A 36 6.67 17.13 -5.81
C ASN A 36 6.03 15.87 -5.22
N VAL A 37 5.15 15.20 -5.96
CA VAL A 37 4.59 13.90 -5.52
C VAL A 37 5.70 12.85 -5.53
N VAL A 38 6.07 12.37 -4.35
CA VAL A 38 7.16 11.39 -4.19
C VAL A 38 6.69 10.03 -3.72
N PHE A 39 5.51 9.98 -3.09
CA PHE A 39 4.92 8.74 -2.61
C PHE A 39 3.42 8.74 -2.86
N SER A 40 2.87 7.57 -3.16
CA SER A 40 1.44 7.35 -3.28
C SER A 40 1.06 6.06 -2.58
N GLY A 41 0.18 6.15 -1.59
CA GLY A 41 -0.50 5.03 -0.97
C GLY A 41 -1.95 4.97 -1.42
N SER A 42 -2.49 3.78 -1.68
CA SER A 42 -3.92 3.60 -1.94
C SER A 42 -4.48 2.42 -1.17
N VAL A 43 -5.77 2.48 -0.86
CA VAL A 43 -6.60 1.38 -0.36
C VAL A 43 -7.69 1.13 -1.39
N GLU A 44 -7.89 -0.12 -1.77
CA GLU A 44 -8.91 -0.50 -2.75
C GLU A 44 -9.56 -1.84 -2.41
N LYS A 45 -10.83 -1.97 -2.81
CA LYS A 45 -11.55 -3.24 -2.72
C LYS A 45 -11.36 -4.03 -4.02
N ARG A 46 -11.12 -5.33 -3.87
CA ARG A 46 -11.03 -6.31 -4.95
C ARG A 46 -12.01 -7.44 -4.70
N ALA A 47 -12.22 -8.28 -5.70
CA ALA A 47 -13.03 -9.48 -5.55
C ALA A 47 -12.47 -10.38 -4.42
N PRO A 48 -13.30 -11.22 -3.78
CA PRO A 48 -12.81 -12.23 -2.87
C PRO A 48 -11.79 -13.15 -3.58
N GLY A 49 -10.72 -13.52 -2.89
CA GLY A 49 -9.73 -14.46 -3.41
C GLY A 49 -8.77 -13.92 -4.48
N THR A 50 -8.86 -12.64 -4.87
CA THR A 50 -7.87 -12.02 -5.77
C THR A 50 -6.44 -12.25 -5.24
N PRO A 51 -5.52 -12.82 -6.03
CA PRO A 51 -4.13 -13.04 -5.60
C PRO A 51 -3.32 -11.74 -5.65
N ALA A 52 -2.23 -11.67 -4.88
CA ALA A 52 -1.39 -10.47 -4.81
C ALA A 52 -0.77 -10.10 -6.18
N GLY A 53 -0.46 -11.09 -7.02
CA GLY A 53 0.04 -10.88 -8.38
C GLY A 53 -0.94 -10.13 -9.28
N ASP A 54 -2.24 -10.42 -9.19
CA ASP A 54 -3.27 -9.72 -10.00
C ASP A 54 -3.41 -8.26 -9.57
N VAL A 55 -3.27 -7.98 -8.28
CA VAL A 55 -3.26 -6.60 -7.76
C VAL A 55 -2.01 -5.88 -8.25
N ALA A 56 -0.84 -6.53 -8.17
CA ALA A 56 0.42 -6.00 -8.66
C ALA A 56 0.38 -5.66 -10.16
N ALA A 57 -0.28 -6.49 -10.98
CA ALA A 57 -0.43 -6.25 -12.43
C ALA A 57 -1.14 -4.93 -12.77
N SER A 58 -1.92 -4.39 -11.84
CA SER A 58 -2.64 -3.11 -11.99
C SER A 58 -2.03 -1.97 -11.16
N ALA A 59 -0.96 -2.24 -10.41
CA ALA A 59 -0.24 -1.26 -9.61
C ALA A 59 0.95 -0.69 -10.39
N LEU A 60 1.45 0.47 -9.95
CA LEU A 60 2.63 1.09 -10.54
C LEU A 60 3.82 0.94 -9.60
N GLY A 61 4.98 0.59 -10.16
CA GLY A 61 6.23 0.40 -9.41
C GLY A 61 6.37 -0.99 -8.80
N VAL A 62 5.53 -1.96 -9.16
CA VAL A 62 5.65 -3.35 -8.77
C VAL A 62 5.06 -4.21 -9.87
N GLU A 63 5.73 -5.31 -10.17
CA GLU A 63 5.33 -6.30 -11.18
C GLU A 63 4.86 -7.60 -10.51
N PRO A 64 3.97 -8.39 -11.13
CA PRO A 64 3.54 -9.68 -10.58
C PRO A 64 4.68 -10.66 -10.32
N THR A 65 5.80 -10.52 -11.03
CA THR A 65 6.99 -11.36 -10.92
C THR A 65 8.03 -10.85 -9.91
N ASP A 66 7.77 -9.73 -9.23
CA ASP A 66 8.64 -9.20 -8.19
C ASP A 66 8.64 -10.11 -6.93
N ALA A 67 9.35 -9.72 -5.88
CA ALA A 67 9.47 -10.56 -4.69
C ALA A 67 8.12 -10.77 -3.99
N HIS A 68 7.86 -12.02 -3.61
CA HIS A 68 6.67 -12.43 -2.85
C HIS A 68 7.05 -12.79 -1.42
N THR A 69 6.15 -12.50 -0.49
CA THR A 69 6.23 -13.12 0.85
C THR A 69 5.76 -14.57 0.80
N GLY A 70 6.29 -15.42 1.69
CA GLY A 70 5.93 -16.84 1.72
C GLY A 70 4.45 -17.13 2.01
N ASP A 71 3.72 -16.17 2.59
CA ASP A 71 2.27 -16.23 2.82
C ASP A 71 1.43 -15.77 1.62
N GLY A 72 2.07 -15.33 0.52
CA GLY A 72 1.43 -14.85 -0.71
C GLY A 72 0.63 -13.55 -0.54
N ARG A 73 0.75 -12.85 0.60
CA ARG A 73 -0.04 -11.65 0.89
C ARG A 73 0.56 -10.37 0.33
N PHE A 74 1.84 -10.38 -0.02
CA PHE A 74 2.55 -9.19 -0.49
C PHE A 74 3.36 -9.50 -1.74
N VAL A 75 3.36 -8.55 -2.68
CA VAL A 75 4.34 -8.46 -3.78
C VAL A 75 5.06 -7.13 -3.63
N TYR A 76 6.38 -7.11 -3.74
CA TYR A 76 7.16 -5.91 -3.44
C TYR A 76 8.45 -5.79 -4.25
N SER A 77 8.79 -4.54 -4.54
CA SER A 77 9.97 -4.12 -5.28
C SER A 77 10.66 -2.97 -4.54
N LYS A 78 11.69 -2.39 -5.16
CA LYS A 78 12.36 -1.17 -4.65
C LYS A 78 11.51 0.10 -4.75
N THR A 79 10.50 0.12 -5.62
CA THR A 79 9.72 1.34 -5.93
C THR A 79 8.23 1.19 -5.67
N GLY A 80 7.74 0.00 -5.33
CA GLY A 80 6.34 -0.22 -5.01
C GLY A 80 6.07 -1.56 -4.38
N ALA A 81 4.88 -1.69 -3.81
CA ALA A 81 4.41 -2.94 -3.26
C ALA A 81 2.88 -2.96 -3.17
N VAL A 82 2.33 -4.17 -3.14
CA VAL A 82 0.93 -4.43 -2.82
C VAL A 82 0.86 -5.33 -1.59
N GLY A 83 -0.19 -5.18 -0.79
CA GLY A 83 -0.39 -5.97 0.43
C GLY A 83 -1.86 -6.23 0.70
N ARG A 84 -2.19 -7.49 1.00
CA ARG A 84 -3.52 -7.86 1.46
C ARG A 84 -3.74 -7.37 2.89
N VAL A 85 -4.88 -6.73 3.13
CA VAL A 85 -5.28 -6.30 4.46
C VAL A 85 -6.03 -7.45 5.15
N GLU A 86 -5.63 -7.74 6.39
CA GLU A 86 -6.37 -8.64 7.28
C GLU A 86 -7.40 -7.82 8.05
N CYS A 87 -8.68 -8.01 7.72
CA CYS A 87 -9.77 -7.45 8.48
C CYS A 87 -10.21 -8.47 9.54
N GLY A 88 -10.20 -8.08 10.81
CA GLY A 88 -10.69 -8.92 11.91
C GLY A 88 -12.21 -9.04 11.88
N GLY A 89 -12.75 -9.95 11.07
CA GLY A 89 -14.18 -10.23 10.85
C GLY A 89 -14.39 -11.49 9.99
N SER A 90 -15.60 -12.05 10.00
CA SER A 90 -15.94 -13.41 9.50
C SER A 90 -15.42 -13.74 8.09
N ALA A 91 -15.05 -15.01 7.90
CA ALA A 91 -14.41 -15.63 6.73
C ALA A 91 -15.11 -15.48 5.35
N ARG A 92 -16.17 -14.67 5.23
CA ARG A 92 -16.87 -14.38 3.97
C ARG A 92 -17.09 -12.87 3.83
N ALA A 93 -15.99 -12.15 3.62
CA ALA A 93 -16.10 -10.82 3.07
C ALA A 93 -16.49 -10.92 1.58
N ASP A 94 -17.44 -10.10 1.16
CA ASP A 94 -17.86 -9.91 -0.24
C ASP A 94 -16.75 -9.33 -1.14
N SER A 95 -15.65 -8.91 -0.51
CA SER A 95 -14.51 -8.26 -1.13
C SER A 95 -13.24 -8.51 -0.31
N SER A 96 -12.09 -8.46 -0.97
CA SER A 96 -10.78 -8.38 -0.31
C SER A 96 -10.30 -6.94 -0.32
N LEU A 97 -9.66 -6.49 0.77
CA LEU A 97 -9.13 -5.14 0.87
C LEU A 97 -7.61 -5.18 0.66
N TRP A 98 -7.11 -4.29 -0.19
CA TRP A 98 -5.71 -4.23 -0.58
C TRP A 98 -5.15 -2.85 -0.38
N VAL A 99 -3.88 -2.79 0.00
CA VAL A 99 -3.08 -1.58 -0.02
C VAL A 99 -2.07 -1.65 -1.15
N THR A 100 -1.83 -0.51 -1.79
CA THR A 100 -0.76 -0.34 -2.77
C THR A 100 0.10 0.83 -2.35
N VAL A 101 1.41 0.71 -2.43
CA VAL A 101 2.34 1.82 -2.22
C VAL A 101 3.26 1.96 -3.41
N ARG A 102 3.63 3.20 -3.73
CA ARG A 102 4.64 3.52 -4.74
C ARG A 102 5.47 4.70 -4.25
N SER A 103 6.78 4.63 -4.46
CA SER A 103 7.68 5.77 -4.35
C SER A 103 8.37 6.08 -5.69
N THR A 104 8.65 7.35 -5.93
CA THR A 104 9.53 7.80 -7.02
C THR A 104 11.00 7.70 -6.63
N HIS A 105 11.30 7.60 -5.33
CA HIS A 105 12.64 7.38 -4.81
C HIS A 105 12.83 5.89 -4.53
N PRO A 106 13.77 5.20 -5.19
CA PRO A 106 14.00 3.79 -4.95
C PRO A 106 14.57 3.60 -3.54
N ALA A 107 13.86 2.83 -2.72
CA ALA A 107 14.35 2.36 -1.43
C ALA A 107 14.88 0.93 -1.56
N THR A 108 15.29 0.31 -0.44
CA THR A 108 15.50 -1.14 -0.46
C THR A 108 14.15 -1.85 -0.55
N ALA A 109 14.11 -3.02 -1.18
CA ALA A 109 12.87 -3.82 -1.25
C ALA A 109 12.34 -4.18 0.16
N ALA A 110 13.24 -4.34 1.14
CA ALA A 110 12.89 -4.58 2.54
C ALA A 110 12.18 -3.37 3.19
N ASP A 111 12.62 -2.15 2.89
CA ASP A 111 11.96 -0.94 3.39
C ASP A 111 10.57 -0.76 2.76
N THR A 112 10.45 -0.98 1.45
CA THR A 112 9.14 -0.95 0.77
C THR A 112 8.18 -2.00 1.34
N LEU A 113 8.68 -3.21 1.59
CA LEU A 113 7.91 -4.27 2.24
C LEU A 113 7.45 -3.86 3.65
N LYS A 114 8.34 -3.24 4.43
CA LYS A 114 8.01 -2.77 5.78
C LYS A 114 6.89 -1.73 5.75
N VAL A 115 6.97 -0.77 4.83
CA VAL A 115 5.94 0.28 4.67
C VAL A 115 4.59 -0.33 4.30
N VAL A 116 4.54 -1.22 3.30
CA VAL A 116 3.27 -1.80 2.87
C VAL A 116 2.65 -2.68 3.96
N LYS A 117 3.46 -3.40 4.76
CA LYS A 117 3.00 -4.15 5.94
C LYS A 117 2.40 -3.25 6.99
N GLU A 118 3.12 -2.19 7.39
CA GLU A 118 2.60 -1.23 8.38
C GLU A 118 1.33 -0.53 7.88
N TYR A 119 1.24 -0.24 6.57
CA TYR A 119 0.05 0.35 5.99
C TYR A 119 -1.13 -0.64 6.02
N ALA A 120 -0.92 -1.88 5.59
CA ALA A 120 -1.93 -2.94 5.65
C ALA A 120 -2.44 -3.16 7.08
N ASP A 121 -1.54 -3.26 8.05
CA ASP A 121 -1.90 -3.43 9.46
C ASP A 121 -2.68 -2.23 10.01
N SER A 122 -2.33 -1.02 9.59
CA SER A 122 -3.02 0.20 10.01
C SER A 122 -4.44 0.26 9.44
N VAL A 123 -4.62 -0.14 8.18
CA VAL A 123 -5.94 -0.22 7.53
C VAL A 123 -6.78 -1.33 8.15
N GLY A 124 -6.19 -2.49 8.45
CA GLY A 124 -6.84 -3.63 9.09
C GLY A 124 -7.39 -3.33 10.50
N LYS A 125 -6.73 -2.41 11.21
CA LYS A 125 -7.16 -1.90 12.52
C LYS A 125 -8.11 -0.69 12.41
N GLY A 126 -8.25 -0.12 11.20
CA GLY A 126 -9.04 1.06 10.93
C GLY A 126 -10.49 0.75 10.55
N GLY A 127 -11.24 1.80 10.22
CA GLY A 127 -12.66 1.69 9.82
C GLY A 127 -12.90 1.20 8.39
N ASP A 128 -11.84 0.96 7.62
CA ASP A 128 -11.93 0.52 6.21
C ASP A 128 -12.42 -0.93 6.06
N CYS A 129 -12.28 -1.73 7.11
CA CYS A 129 -12.66 -3.15 7.16
C CYS A 129 -14.18 -3.40 7.28
N GLY A 130 -15.02 -2.38 7.10
CA GLY A 130 -16.46 -2.46 7.37
C GLY A 130 -16.74 -2.45 8.87
N LYS A 131 -17.96 -2.04 9.26
CA LYS A 131 -18.37 -2.12 10.67
C LYS A 131 -18.56 -3.58 11.06
N ARG A 132 -18.03 -3.93 12.23
CA ARG A 132 -18.36 -5.17 12.96
C ARG A 132 -19.83 -5.18 13.34
#